data_AF-A0AAN0T964-F1
#
_entry.id   AF-A0AAN0T964-F1
#
_cell.length_a   1.000
_cell.length_b   1.000
_cell.length_c   1.000
_cell.angle_alpha   90.00
_cell.angle_beta   90.00
_cell.angle_gamma   90.00
#
_symmetry.space_group_name_H-M   'P 1'
#
loop_
_entity.id
_entity.type
_entity.pdbx_description
1 polymer ?
#
loop_
_entity_poly.entity_id
_entity_poly.type
_entity_poly.pdbx_seq_one_letter_code
_entity_poly.pdbx_strand_id
1 'polypeptide(L)' 'MIDINDVIFNFIGTMAGYGCFIVFSKIFRRIVNKNKIRLNPLLEYIYHIAK' A
#
# COMPACT_ATOMS: atom_id res chain seq x y z
N MET A 1 24.03 6.87 -19.89
CA MET A 1 24.22 7.87 -18.83
C MET A 1 22.90 7.92 -18.08
N ILE A 2 22.87 7.48 -16.82
CA ILE A 2 21.63 7.53 -16.03
C ILE A 2 21.45 8.98 -15.63
N ASP A 3 20.35 9.59 -16.06
CA ASP A 3 20.08 11.00 -15.79
C ASP A 3 19.56 11.15 -14.36
N ILE A 4 19.98 12.22 -13.68
CA ILE A 4 19.54 12.48 -12.31
C ILE A 4 18.01 12.63 -12.24
N ASN A 5 17.41 13.12 -13.34
CA ASN A 5 15.97 13.27 -13.45
C ASN A 5 15.24 11.93 -13.45
N ASP A 6 15.80 10.88 -14.06
CA ASP A 6 15.20 9.54 -14.05
C ASP A 6 15.18 8.95 -12.64
N VAL A 7 16.26 9.16 -11.89
CA VAL A 7 16.35 8.71 -10.49
C VAL A 7 15.34 9.44 -9.62
N ILE A 8 15.25 10.76 -9.76
CA ILE A 8 14.29 11.59 -9.00
C ILE A 8 12.85 11.19 -9.34
N PHE A 9 12.52 11.02 -10.61
CA PHE A 9 11.16 10.68 -11.04
C PHE A 9 10.75 9.28 -10.55
N ASN A 10 11.64 8.29 -10.63
CA ASN A 10 11.39 6.95 -10.09
C ASN A 10 11.24 6.97 -8.55
N PHE A 11 12.03 7.80 -7.87
CA PHE A 11 11.93 7.96 -6.42
C PHE A 11 10.58 8.58 -6.02
N ILE A 12 10.16 9.65 -6.70
CA ILE A 12 8.84 10.27 -6.51
C ILE A 12 7.72 9.26 -6.80
N GLY A 13 7.83 8.50 -7.90
CA GLY A 13 6.88 7.45 -8.24
C GLY A 13 6.78 6.37 -7.16
N THR A 14 7.91 5.98 -6.58
CA THR A 14 7.96 5.02 -5.46
C THR A 14 7.29 5.60 -4.21
N MET A 15 7.58 6.86 -3.85
CA MET A 15 6.94 7.54 -2.73
C MET A 15 5.43 7.68 -2.94
N ALA A 16 4.99 8.04 -4.13
CA ALA A 16 3.58 8.13 -4.49
C ALA A 16 2.89 6.76 -4.40
N GLY A 17 3.50 5.71 -4.94
CA GLY A 17 3.00 4.34 -4.84
C GLY A 17 2.88 3.85 -3.39
N TYR A 18 3.88 4.15 -2.55
CA TYR A 18 3.84 3.86 -1.13
C TYR A 18 2.72 4.62 -0.40
N GLY A 19 2.54 5.91 -0.72
CA GLY A 19 1.43 6.71 -0.20
C GLY A 19 0.07 6.12 -0.57
N CYS A 20 -0.13 5.75 -1.83
CA CYS A 20 -1.33 5.06 -2.31
C CYS A 20 -1.56 3.74 -1.55
N PHE A 21 -0.50 2.95 -1.33
CA PHE A 21 -0.59 1.70 -0.59
C PHE A 21 -1.02 1.91 0.86
N ILE A 22 -0.52 2.94 1.55
CA ILE A 22 -0.96 3.28 2.92
C ILE A 22 -2.44 3.65 2.94
N VAL A 23 -2.90 4.48 2.01
CA VAL A 23 -4.31 4.91 1.95
C VAL A 23 -5.21 3.72 1.70
N PHE A 24 -4.88 2.88 0.71
CA PHE A 24 -5.57 1.62 0.44
C PHE A 24 -5.64 0.74 1.69
N SER A 25 -4.49 0.52 2.35
CA SER A 25 -4.37 -0.31 3.56
C SER A 25 -5.28 0.16 4.69
N LYS A 26 -5.36 1.47 4.92
CA LYS A 26 -6.27 2.07 5.93
C LYS A 26 -7.74 1.83 5.58
N ILE A 27 -8.13 2.03 4.33
CA ILE A 27 -9.51 1.84 3.87
C ILE A 27 -9.90 0.36 3.97
N PHE A 28 -9.04 -0.52 3.44
CA PHE A 28 -9.21 -1.96 3.49
C PHE A 28 -9.43 -2.46 4.92
N ARG A 29 -8.57 -2.07 5.86
CA ARG A 29 -8.69 -2.44 7.27
C ARG A 29 -10.00 -1.94 7.91
N ARG A 30 -10.44 -0.72 7.58
CA ARG A 30 -11.75 -0.21 8.05
C ARG A 30 -12.90 -1.05 7.54
N ILE A 31 -12.87 -1.45 6.26
CA ILE A 31 -13.93 -2.28 5.65
C ILE A 31 -13.96 -3.66 6.29
N VAL A 32 -12.81 -4.32 6.46
CA VAL A 32 -12.72 -5.64 7.07
C VAL A 32 -13.25 -5.63 8.50
N ASN A 33 -12.80 -4.66 9.31
CA ASN A 33 -13.22 -4.57 10.72
C ASN A 33 -14.71 -4.24 10.87
N LYS A 34 -15.25 -3.36 10.01
CA LYS A 34 -16.67 -2.99 10.05
C LYS A 34 -17.58 -4.16 9.66
N ASN A 35 -17.18 -4.95 8.68
CA ASN A 35 -18.01 -6.01 8.10
C ASN A 35 -17.69 -7.42 8.62
N LYS A 36 -16.69 -7.57 9.51
CA LYS A 36 -16.20 -8.87 10.02
C LYS A 36 -15.94 -9.89 8.92
N ILE A 37 -15.32 -9.43 7.83
CA ILE A 37 -15.05 -10.25 6.64
C ILE A 37 -13.96 -11.28 6.98
N ARG A 38 -14.20 -12.56 6.67
CA ARG A 38 -13.14 -13.58 6.70
C ARG A 38 -12.18 -13.32 5.55
N LEU A 39 -10.92 -13.06 5.89
CA LEU A 39 -9.85 -12.85 4.93
C LEU A 39 -9.25 -14.19 4.49
N ASN A 40 -8.77 -14.24 3.25
CA ASN A 40 -7.89 -15.32 2.82
C ASN A 40 -6.44 -15.03 3.31
N PRO A 41 -5.52 -15.99 3.25
CA PRO A 41 -4.17 -15.83 3.80
C PRO A 41 -3.40 -14.64 3.21
N LEU A 42 -3.60 -14.34 1.93
CA LEU A 42 -2.96 -13.19 1.26
C LEU A 42 -3.50 -11.85 1.80
N LEU A 43 -4.82 -11.73 1.94
CA LEU A 43 -5.48 -10.54 2.46
C LEU A 43 -5.21 -10.36 3.96
N GLU A 44 -5.09 -11.45 4.71
CA GLU A 44 -4.69 -11.45 6.10
C GLU A 44 -3.24 -10.98 6.27
N TYR A 45 -2.33 -11.45 5.42
CA TYR A 45 -0.97 -10.94 5.36
C TYR A 45 -0.94 -9.43 5.08
N ILE A 46 -1.68 -8.96 4.08
CA ILE A 46 -1.82 -7.53 3.78
C ILE A 46 -2.39 -6.76 4.97
N TYR A 47 -3.41 -7.30 5.64
CA TYR A 47 -4.02 -6.70 6.83
C TYR A 47 -3.03 -6.55 7.99
N HIS A 48 -2.14 -7.53 8.18
CA HIS A 48 -1.12 -7.52 9.23
C HIS A 48 0.05 -6.56 8.94
N ILE A 49 0.55 -6.52 7.70
CA ILE A 49 1.64 -5.59 7.32
C ILE A 49 1.14 -4.14 7.19
N ALA A 50 -0.16 -3.94 6.98
CA ALA A 50 -0.84 -2.66 6.96
C ALA A 50 -1.02 -2.01 8.35
N LYS A 51 -0.45 -2.60 9.41
CA LYS A 51 -0.57 -2.12 10.79
C LYS A 51 0.14 -0.79 11.02
#